data_AF-A0A510THV8-F1
#
_entry.id   AF-A0A510THV8-F1
#
_cell.length_a   1.000
_cell.length_b   1.000
_cell.length_c   1.000
_cell.angle_alpha   90.00
_cell.angle_beta   90.00
_cell.angle_gamma   90.00
#
_symmetry.space_group_name_H-M   'P 1'
#
loop_
_entity.id
_entity.type
_entity.pdbx_description
1 polymer ?
#
loop_
_entity_poly.entity_id
_entity_poly.type
_entity_poly.pdbx_seq_one_letter_code
_entity_poly.pdbx_strand_id
1 'polypeptide(L)'
;MTTGASLTVLPVADRAVVLRLSGAWDRHGAGPALSRELEPRLASAGRRGLCLVLDVSGVSGTSTEFRDALDAPTRDLGAESVLVSGACPAVRAVLTAVELPGVRLCPTLEEALALVCRAAAAGPRPEAARAVPEDVRSEVFGLRAKARTSGLIGIAQGILLARYGLPDPGEAFALLRAGSQHHNVPLRVLAAAVVSAPAPRAPHEWFPGRRHVPPPVLDLAPPGPVDVRDRRQVLRAAVYTAVTVTDADAAEIHLTDHTREALVLEAHHALDAAYRDCLALVCGPPAVCARAQAAGKPVTVADVAADPALAGHPVGRATLAAGSRAVHSTPMMTTEGECKGVVSVHRAGPDVWLAPAQETALGELAGDLAAWRSWYRRTVVLDALEYLHARGTGWAD
;
A
#
# COMPACT_ATOMS: atom_id res chain seq x y z
N MET A 1 6.56 27.87 -26.51
CA MET A 1 6.26 27.06 -25.31
C MET A 1 7.46 26.17 -25.07
N THR A 2 8.32 26.53 -24.11
CA THR A 2 9.54 25.79 -23.78
C THR A 2 9.17 24.56 -22.95
N THR A 3 9.36 23.37 -23.53
CA THR A 3 9.22 22.06 -22.90
C THR A 3 10.29 21.91 -21.82
N GLY A 4 9.94 22.16 -20.55
CA GLY A 4 10.84 21.99 -19.41
C GLY A 4 11.10 20.51 -19.09
N ALA A 5 12.26 20.24 -18.48
CA ALA A 5 12.57 18.92 -17.94
C ALA A 5 11.54 18.53 -16.85
N SER A 6 11.06 17.29 -16.89
CA SER A 6 10.14 16.74 -15.90
C SER A 6 10.74 15.52 -15.21
N LEU A 7 10.43 15.39 -13.92
CA LEU A 7 10.92 14.35 -13.03
C LEU A 7 9.71 13.61 -12.47
N THR A 8 9.58 12.33 -12.81
CA THR A 8 8.50 11.47 -12.31
C THR A 8 9.09 10.38 -11.43
N VAL A 9 8.55 10.23 -10.22
CA VAL A 9 8.95 9.16 -9.30
C VAL A 9 8.13 7.93 -9.57
N LEU A 10 8.80 6.80 -9.77
CA LEU A 10 8.20 5.49 -9.92
C LEU A 10 8.78 4.58 -8.81
N PRO A 11 8.03 4.28 -7.74
CA PRO A 11 8.48 3.26 -6.79
C PRO A 11 8.45 1.90 -7.49
N VAL A 12 9.61 1.26 -7.63
CA VAL A 12 9.72 -0.07 -8.23
C VAL A 12 10.41 -0.98 -7.22
N ALA A 13 9.61 -1.90 -6.66
CA ALA A 13 9.96 -2.89 -5.65
C ALA A 13 10.26 -2.33 -4.23
N ASP A 14 10.19 -3.22 -3.23
CA ASP A 14 10.41 -2.90 -1.81
C ASP A 14 11.86 -2.48 -1.47
N ARG A 15 12.76 -2.44 -2.48
CA ARG A 15 14.21 -2.22 -2.32
C ARG A 15 14.84 -1.22 -3.30
N ALA A 16 14.06 -0.62 -4.20
CA ALA A 16 14.53 0.43 -5.10
C ALA A 16 13.51 1.56 -5.26
N VAL A 17 14.01 2.74 -5.60
CA VAL A 17 13.20 3.86 -6.07
C VAL A 17 13.66 4.20 -7.46
N VAL A 18 12.77 4.16 -8.45
CA VAL A 18 13.09 4.59 -9.82
C VAL A 18 12.68 6.05 -10.01
N LEU A 19 13.59 6.88 -10.46
CA LEU A 19 13.34 8.25 -10.88
C LEU A 19 13.43 8.31 -12.39
N ARG A 20 12.33 8.63 -13.06
CA ARG A 20 12.32 8.83 -14.51
C ARG A 20 12.51 10.31 -14.82
N LEU A 21 13.53 10.60 -15.60
CA LEU A 21 13.83 11.92 -16.15
C LEU A 21 13.40 11.97 -17.61
N SER A 22 12.65 13.02 -17.97
CA SER A 22 12.31 13.28 -19.36
C SER A 22 12.36 14.77 -19.73
N GLY A 23 12.51 15.06 -21.03
CA GLY A 23 12.53 16.42 -21.57
C GLY A 23 13.90 16.87 -22.11
N ALA A 24 13.99 18.15 -22.50
CA ALA A 24 15.21 18.76 -23.02
C ALA A 24 16.03 19.39 -21.88
N TRP A 25 17.33 19.09 -21.85
CA TRP A 25 18.23 19.52 -20.77
C TRP A 25 19.14 20.65 -21.25
N ASP A 26 18.86 21.86 -20.79
CA ASP A 26 19.63 23.06 -21.13
C ASP A 26 20.41 23.65 -19.93
N ARG A 27 21.33 24.55 -20.25
CA ARG A 27 22.22 25.24 -19.29
C ARG A 27 21.52 26.26 -18.38
N HIS A 28 20.23 26.59 -18.61
CA HIS A 28 19.57 27.75 -17.97
C HIS A 28 18.48 27.38 -16.97
N GLY A 29 18.16 26.10 -16.73
CA GLY A 29 17.20 25.75 -15.67
C GLY A 29 17.16 24.31 -15.16
N ALA A 30 17.48 23.30 -15.97
CA ALA A 30 17.23 21.90 -15.61
C ALA A 30 18.22 21.31 -14.58
N GLY A 31 19.51 21.66 -14.67
CA GLY A 31 20.57 21.11 -13.79
C GLY A 31 20.41 21.46 -12.30
N PRO A 32 20.29 22.75 -11.93
CA PRO A 32 20.12 23.15 -10.53
C PRO A 32 18.78 22.72 -9.91
N ALA A 33 17.76 22.46 -10.73
CA ALA A 33 16.49 21.89 -10.27
C ALA A 33 16.66 20.39 -9.95
N LEU A 34 17.36 19.64 -10.80
CA LEU A 34 17.66 18.23 -10.55
C LEU A 34 18.48 18.04 -9.27
N SER A 35 19.56 18.82 -9.06
CA SER A 35 20.40 18.70 -7.86
C SER A 35 19.59 18.89 -6.58
N ARG A 36 18.73 19.92 -6.52
CA ARG A 36 17.85 20.21 -5.37
C ARG A 36 16.82 19.13 -5.11
N GLU A 37 16.36 18.42 -6.14
CA GLU A 37 15.42 17.30 -6.00
C GLU A 37 16.11 15.97 -5.71
N LEU A 38 17.34 15.78 -6.18
CA LEU A 38 18.12 14.55 -5.95
C LEU A 38 18.60 14.45 -4.51
N GLU A 39 19.12 15.52 -3.92
CA GLU A 39 19.63 15.52 -2.54
C GLU A 39 18.63 14.97 -1.50
N PRO A 40 17.38 15.50 -1.37
CA PRO A 40 16.43 15.00 -0.40
C PRO A 40 16.01 13.55 -0.68
N ARG A 41 16.00 13.13 -1.96
CA ARG A 41 15.62 11.78 -2.38
C ARG A 41 16.72 10.76 -2.14
N LEU A 42 17.98 11.13 -2.36
CA LEU A 42 19.15 10.33 -2.00
C LEU A 42 19.26 10.17 -0.49
N ALA A 43 19.05 11.25 0.26
CA ALA A 43 18.99 11.19 1.71
C ALA A 43 17.85 10.28 2.21
N SER A 44 16.67 10.35 1.57
CA SER A 44 15.53 9.47 1.86
C SER A 44 15.80 8.01 1.51
N ALA A 45 16.35 7.72 0.33
CA ALA A 45 16.71 6.38 -0.11
C ALA A 45 17.80 5.76 0.78
N GLY A 46 18.83 6.54 1.13
CA GLY A 46 19.92 6.14 2.02
C GLY A 46 19.43 5.78 3.42
N ARG A 47 18.56 6.60 4.03
CA ARG A 47 17.93 6.28 5.32
C ARG A 47 17.10 5.00 5.30
N ARG A 48 16.54 4.66 4.14
CA ARG A 48 15.67 3.48 3.94
C ARG A 48 16.43 2.25 3.43
N GLY A 49 17.74 2.34 3.23
CA GLY A 49 18.56 1.26 2.64
C GLY A 49 18.13 0.87 1.23
N LEU A 50 17.53 1.80 0.48
CA LEU A 50 17.05 1.58 -0.89
C LEU A 50 18.09 2.05 -1.90
N CYS A 51 18.20 1.32 -3.00
CA CYS A 51 19.00 1.76 -4.14
C CYS A 51 18.19 2.74 -5.00
N LEU A 52 18.79 3.87 -5.38
CA LEU A 52 18.17 4.82 -6.29
C LEU A 52 18.51 4.45 -7.73
N VAL A 53 17.50 4.28 -8.58
CA VAL A 53 17.67 4.03 -10.01
C VAL A 53 17.18 5.24 -10.80
N LEU A 54 18.03 5.87 -11.60
CA LEU A 54 17.69 7.00 -12.44
C LEU A 54 17.51 6.53 -13.88
N ASP A 55 16.26 6.50 -14.37
CA ASP A 55 15.92 6.23 -15.77
C ASP A 55 15.98 7.53 -16.58
N VAL A 56 16.99 7.67 -17.43
CA VAL A 56 17.22 8.84 -18.29
C VAL A 56 16.83 8.58 -19.75
N SER A 57 16.07 7.54 -20.03
CA SER A 57 15.63 7.20 -21.40
C SER A 57 14.81 8.31 -22.08
N GLY A 58 14.15 9.17 -21.31
CA GLY A 58 13.39 10.32 -21.80
C GLY A 58 14.20 11.61 -21.95
N VAL A 59 15.50 11.59 -21.64
CA VAL A 59 16.37 12.77 -21.68
C VAL A 59 16.89 13.02 -23.09
N SER A 60 16.73 14.27 -23.56
CA SER A 60 17.25 14.73 -24.84
C SER A 60 18.18 15.94 -24.63
N GLY A 61 19.27 16.00 -25.40
CA GLY A 61 20.32 17.00 -25.26
C GLY A 61 21.62 16.42 -24.68
N THR A 62 22.71 17.17 -24.83
CA THR A 62 24.05 16.78 -24.41
C THR A 62 24.61 17.89 -23.54
N SER A 63 24.96 17.59 -22.30
CA SER A 63 25.49 18.63 -21.42
C SER A 63 26.36 18.00 -20.31
N THR A 64 27.54 18.57 -20.14
CA THR A 64 28.39 18.45 -18.93
C THR A 64 27.60 18.78 -17.66
N GLU A 65 26.54 19.54 -17.80
CA GLU A 65 25.62 19.99 -16.77
C GLU A 65 24.79 18.84 -16.17
N PHE A 66 24.48 17.79 -16.95
CA PHE A 66 23.88 16.56 -16.41
C PHE A 66 24.86 15.84 -15.47
N ARG A 67 26.15 15.86 -15.82
CA ARG A 67 27.22 15.32 -14.99
C ARG A 67 27.34 16.09 -13.69
N ASP A 68 27.38 17.42 -13.77
CA ASP A 68 27.53 18.30 -12.60
C ASP A 68 26.33 18.21 -11.66
N ALA A 69 25.12 18.06 -12.21
CA ALA A 69 23.90 17.84 -11.43
C ALA A 69 23.86 16.49 -10.69
N LEU A 70 24.65 15.51 -11.12
CA LEU A 70 24.83 14.24 -10.43
C LEU A 70 26.03 14.25 -9.49
N ASP A 71 27.13 14.90 -9.87
CA ASP A 71 28.40 14.87 -9.13
C ASP A 71 28.25 15.39 -7.70
N ALA A 72 27.73 16.61 -7.53
CA ALA A 72 27.57 17.22 -6.20
C ALA A 72 26.76 16.36 -5.20
N PRO A 73 25.56 15.85 -5.55
CA PRO A 73 24.77 15.05 -4.61
C PRO A 73 25.25 13.60 -4.43
N THR A 74 26.11 13.09 -5.31
CA THR A 74 26.58 11.69 -5.25
C THR A 74 28.00 11.51 -4.74
N ARG A 75 28.79 12.59 -4.66
CA ARG A 75 30.21 12.58 -4.29
C ARG A 75 30.51 11.90 -2.96
N ASP A 76 29.67 12.14 -1.95
CA ASP A 76 29.87 11.64 -0.58
C ASP A 76 29.15 10.30 -0.31
N LEU A 77 28.57 9.68 -1.35
CA LEU A 77 27.93 8.37 -1.24
C LEU A 77 28.98 7.25 -1.19
N GLY A 78 28.65 6.17 -0.47
CA GLY A 78 29.46 4.95 -0.39
C GLY A 78 29.47 4.15 -1.70
N ALA A 79 29.58 2.82 -1.62
CA ALA A 79 29.47 1.94 -2.79
C ALA A 79 28.23 2.30 -3.64
N GLU A 80 28.38 2.19 -4.97
CA GLU A 80 27.46 2.65 -6.02
C GLU A 80 25.98 2.71 -5.60
N SER A 81 25.58 3.89 -5.12
CA SER A 81 24.28 4.13 -4.50
C SER A 81 23.22 4.58 -5.51
N VAL A 82 23.67 5.01 -6.70
CA VAL A 82 22.81 5.45 -7.81
C VAL A 82 23.09 4.63 -9.07
N LEU A 83 22.06 3.99 -9.61
CA LEU A 83 22.13 3.28 -10.89
C LEU A 83 21.49 4.12 -11.99
N VAL A 84 22.24 4.56 -12.99
CA VAL A 84 21.72 5.36 -14.11
C VAL A 84 21.46 4.45 -15.30
N SER A 85 20.25 4.46 -15.85
CA SER A 85 19.81 3.56 -16.93
C SER A 85 19.21 4.32 -18.11
N GLY A 86 19.25 3.74 -19.32
CA GLY A 86 18.62 4.32 -20.51
C GLY A 86 19.34 5.53 -21.12
N ALA A 87 20.59 5.79 -20.75
CA ALA A 87 21.35 6.92 -21.26
C ALA A 87 21.63 6.79 -22.77
N CYS A 88 21.29 7.85 -23.53
CA CYS A 88 21.65 7.97 -24.94
C CYS A 88 23.18 8.01 -25.11
N PRO A 89 23.73 7.70 -26.30
CA PRO A 89 25.18 7.59 -26.51
C PRO A 89 25.98 8.83 -26.05
N ALA A 90 25.43 10.02 -26.21
CA ALA A 90 26.09 11.26 -25.82
C ALA A 90 26.11 11.49 -24.30
N VAL A 91 25.01 11.21 -23.58
CA VAL A 91 24.99 11.26 -22.10
C VAL A 91 25.91 10.18 -21.53
N ARG A 92 25.92 8.99 -22.14
CA ARG A 92 26.83 7.91 -21.76
C ARG A 92 28.30 8.31 -21.95
N ALA A 93 28.64 8.97 -23.05
CA ALA A 93 30.00 9.47 -23.29
C ALA A 93 30.44 10.47 -22.21
N VAL A 94 29.55 11.38 -21.78
CA VAL A 94 29.85 12.36 -20.72
C VAL A 94 30.04 11.69 -19.34
N LEU A 95 29.18 10.71 -18.99
CA LEU A 95 29.25 10.02 -17.70
C LEU A 95 30.38 8.99 -17.61
N THR A 96 30.93 8.56 -18.75
CA THR A 96 32.08 7.63 -18.82
C THR A 96 33.42 8.34 -19.01
N ALA A 97 33.42 9.60 -19.47
CA ALA A 97 34.64 10.38 -19.66
C ALA A 97 35.40 10.65 -18.35
N VAL A 98 34.67 10.76 -17.23
CA VAL A 98 35.22 10.93 -15.88
C VAL A 98 34.34 10.16 -14.90
N GLU A 99 34.93 9.25 -14.12
CA GLU A 99 34.20 8.49 -13.11
C GLU A 99 33.51 9.42 -12.10
N LEU A 100 32.24 9.10 -11.81
CA LEU A 100 31.43 9.77 -10.80
C LEU A 100 31.33 8.85 -9.57
N PRO A 101 31.90 9.26 -8.41
CA PRO A 101 31.75 8.50 -7.18
C PRO A 101 30.27 8.24 -6.87
N GLY A 102 29.94 7.01 -6.44
CA GLY A 102 28.57 6.66 -6.06
C GLY A 102 27.59 6.41 -7.22
N VAL A 103 28.02 6.52 -8.48
CA VAL A 103 27.18 6.32 -9.67
C VAL A 103 27.65 5.12 -10.51
N ARG A 104 26.73 4.20 -10.83
CA ARG A 104 26.96 3.12 -11.80
C ARG A 104 26.04 3.25 -13.01
N LEU A 105 26.61 3.16 -14.21
CA LEU A 105 25.85 3.12 -15.45
C LEU A 105 25.36 1.72 -15.76
N CYS A 106 24.08 1.60 -16.08
CA CYS A 106 23.43 0.39 -16.55
C CYS A 106 22.96 0.58 -18.00
N PRO A 107 23.19 -0.40 -18.90
CA PRO A 107 22.66 -0.41 -20.26
C PRO A 107 21.14 -0.17 -20.31
N THR A 108 20.39 -0.87 -19.46
CA THR A 108 18.92 -0.84 -19.42
C THR A 108 18.40 -0.70 -17.99
N LEU A 109 17.13 -0.30 -17.85
CA LEU A 109 16.44 -0.26 -16.56
C LEU A 109 16.33 -1.66 -15.95
N GLU A 110 16.12 -2.68 -16.79
CA GLU A 110 16.03 -4.08 -16.38
C GLU A 110 17.34 -4.57 -15.72
N GLU A 111 18.49 -4.24 -16.31
CA GLU A 111 19.80 -4.59 -15.73
C GLU A 111 20.07 -3.86 -14.41
N ALA A 112 19.66 -2.59 -14.31
CA ALA A 112 19.76 -1.83 -13.06
C ALA A 112 18.95 -2.51 -11.94
N LEU A 113 17.70 -2.87 -12.22
CA LEU A 113 16.85 -3.56 -11.24
C LEU A 113 17.40 -4.95 -10.87
N ALA A 114 17.98 -5.68 -11.82
CA ALA A 114 18.64 -6.96 -11.55
C ALA A 114 19.87 -6.83 -10.64
N LEU A 115 20.61 -5.71 -10.71
CA LEU A 115 21.71 -5.42 -9.79
C LEU A 115 21.22 -5.13 -8.36
N VAL A 116 20.14 -4.37 -8.21
CA VAL A 116 19.51 -4.14 -6.90
C VAL A 116 19.11 -5.47 -6.25
N CYS A 117 18.47 -6.35 -7.02
CA CYS A 117 18.07 -7.67 -6.53
C CYS A 117 19.26 -8.55 -6.12
N ARG A 118 20.40 -8.47 -6.83
CA ARG A 118 21.61 -9.23 -6.49
C ARG A 118 22.34 -8.67 -5.27
N ALA A 119 22.45 -7.35 -5.13
CA ALA A 119 23.03 -6.71 -3.95
C ALA A 119 22.21 -7.02 -2.69
N ALA A 120 20.89 -7.06 -2.82
CA ALA A 120 19.97 -7.49 -1.77
C ALA A 120 20.17 -8.95 -1.31
N ALA A 121 20.66 -9.83 -2.19
CA ALA A 121 20.99 -11.22 -1.86
C ALA A 121 22.37 -11.39 -1.22
N ALA A 122 23.27 -10.40 -1.36
CA ALA A 122 24.64 -10.47 -0.86
C ALA A 122 24.79 -10.04 0.62
N GLY A 123 23.95 -9.11 1.11
CA GLY A 123 23.83 -8.71 2.53
C GLY A 123 25.08 -8.13 3.23
N PRO A 124 24.96 -7.18 4.19
CA PRO A 124 26.09 -6.80 5.05
C PRO A 124 26.34 -7.87 6.14
N ARG A 125 27.60 -8.20 6.43
CA ARG A 125 27.97 -9.03 7.61
C ARG A 125 27.62 -8.28 8.90
N PRO A 126 26.90 -8.89 9.86
CA PRO A 126 26.47 -8.19 11.06
C PRO A 126 27.53 -8.24 12.16
N GLU A 127 27.84 -7.06 12.70
CA GLU A 127 28.39 -6.91 14.05
C GLU A 127 27.24 -7.00 15.07
N ALA A 128 27.54 -7.58 16.23
CA ALA A 128 26.58 -8.25 17.10
C ALA A 128 25.60 -7.31 17.84
N ALA A 129 24.31 -7.46 17.54
CA ALA A 129 23.24 -7.34 18.53
C ALA A 129 22.17 -8.39 18.20
N ARG A 130 21.76 -9.20 19.18
CA ARG A 130 20.80 -10.29 19.02
C ARG A 130 19.42 -9.75 18.57
N ALA A 131 19.23 -9.58 17.27
CA ALA A 131 17.94 -9.41 16.63
C ALA A 131 17.47 -10.79 16.15
N VAL A 132 16.24 -11.18 16.53
CA VAL A 132 15.58 -12.35 15.94
C VAL A 132 15.49 -12.13 14.42
N PRO A 133 15.92 -13.09 13.58
CA PRO A 133 15.92 -12.94 12.12
C PRO A 133 14.54 -12.52 11.59
N GLU A 134 14.49 -11.59 10.63
CA GLU A 134 13.24 -11.10 10.00
C GLU A 134 12.35 -12.23 9.47
N ASP A 135 12.97 -13.34 9.04
CA ASP A 135 12.31 -14.54 8.55
C ASP A 135 11.39 -15.17 9.60
N VAL A 136 11.89 -15.31 10.85
CA VAL A 136 11.12 -15.85 11.97
C VAL A 136 9.96 -14.91 12.36
N ARG A 137 10.16 -13.59 12.26
CA ARG A 137 9.10 -12.60 12.52
C ARG A 137 8.00 -12.66 11.45
N SER A 138 8.38 -12.83 10.19
CA SER A 138 7.45 -13.01 9.06
C SER A 138 6.64 -14.29 9.20
N GLU A 139 7.27 -15.40 9.61
CA GLU A 139 6.60 -16.67 9.87
C GLU A 139 5.60 -16.56 11.03
N VAL A 140 6.01 -15.97 12.15
CA VAL A 140 5.12 -15.71 13.31
C VAL A 140 3.95 -14.80 12.93
N PHE A 141 4.18 -13.77 12.11
CA PHE A 141 3.12 -12.92 11.57
C PHE A 141 2.12 -13.73 10.75
N GLY A 142 2.59 -14.57 9.82
CA GLY A 142 1.75 -15.45 9.01
C GLY A 142 0.91 -16.41 9.85
N LEU A 143 1.51 -17.02 10.88
CA LEU A 143 0.80 -17.90 11.82
C LEU A 143 -0.26 -17.15 12.62
N ARG A 144 0.04 -15.96 13.14
CA ARG A 144 -0.93 -15.10 13.86
C ARG A 144 -2.08 -14.65 12.95
N ALA A 145 -1.80 -14.30 11.70
CA ALA A 145 -2.82 -13.95 10.72
C ALA A 145 -3.74 -15.15 10.42
N LYS A 146 -3.17 -16.34 10.30
CA LYS A 146 -3.93 -17.59 10.08
C LYS A 146 -4.80 -17.94 11.29
N ALA A 147 -4.25 -17.86 12.51
CA ALA A 147 -4.99 -18.11 13.74
C ALA A 147 -6.20 -17.16 13.93
N ARG A 148 -6.06 -15.89 13.53
CA ARG A 148 -7.15 -14.89 13.59
C ARG A 148 -8.33 -15.22 12.67
N THR A 149 -8.09 -15.96 11.59
CA THR A 149 -9.09 -16.22 10.54
C THR A 149 -9.65 -17.65 10.57
N SER A 150 -8.93 -18.62 11.14
CA SER A 150 -9.31 -20.03 11.17
C SER A 150 -10.65 -20.29 11.87
N GLY A 151 -10.92 -19.66 13.01
CA GLY A 151 -12.17 -19.83 13.75
C GLY A 151 -13.41 -19.41 12.93
N LEU A 152 -13.33 -18.26 12.26
CA LEU A 152 -14.43 -17.77 11.41
C LEU A 152 -14.65 -18.67 10.19
N ILE A 153 -13.56 -19.16 9.57
CA ILE A 153 -13.65 -20.08 8.45
C ILE A 153 -14.31 -21.39 8.89
N GLY A 154 -13.97 -21.90 10.08
CA GLY A 154 -14.63 -23.08 10.66
C GLY A 154 -16.13 -22.92 10.86
N ILE A 155 -16.58 -21.77 11.39
CA ILE A 155 -18.01 -21.47 11.53
C ILE A 155 -18.69 -21.44 10.16
N ALA A 156 -18.07 -20.78 9.16
CA ALA A 156 -18.61 -20.74 7.80
C ALA A 156 -18.70 -22.14 7.17
N GLN A 157 -17.70 -23.00 7.37
CA GLN A 157 -17.75 -24.40 6.92
C GLN A 157 -18.94 -25.14 7.55
N GLY A 158 -19.16 -25.00 8.86
CA GLY A 158 -20.31 -25.59 9.56
C GLY A 158 -21.66 -25.12 8.99
N ILE A 159 -21.79 -23.83 8.67
CA ILE A 159 -23.00 -23.29 8.04
C ILE A 159 -23.22 -23.91 6.65
N LEU A 160 -22.18 -24.02 5.83
CA LEU A 160 -22.28 -24.57 4.48
C LEU A 160 -22.58 -26.08 4.49
N LEU A 161 -21.98 -26.83 5.42
CA LEU A 161 -22.29 -28.24 5.68
C LEU A 161 -23.78 -28.43 5.93
N ALA A 162 -24.32 -27.70 6.91
CA ALA A 162 -25.72 -27.79 7.28
C ALA A 162 -26.65 -27.31 6.15
N ARG A 163 -26.25 -26.26 5.42
CA ARG A 163 -27.08 -25.64 4.38
C ARG A 163 -27.19 -26.48 3.10
N TYR A 164 -26.11 -27.13 2.69
CA TYR A 164 -26.04 -27.84 1.41
C TYR A 164 -25.91 -29.35 1.57
N GLY A 165 -25.93 -29.88 2.80
CA GLY A 165 -25.80 -31.33 3.04
C GLY A 165 -24.45 -31.89 2.59
N LEU A 166 -23.39 -31.08 2.69
CA LEU A 166 -22.04 -31.49 2.27
C LEU A 166 -21.52 -32.62 3.18
N PRO A 167 -20.71 -33.55 2.68
CA PRO A 167 -20.33 -34.75 3.41
C PRO A 167 -19.33 -34.48 4.55
N ASP A 168 -18.44 -33.50 4.38
CA ASP A 168 -17.39 -33.21 5.36
C ASP A 168 -16.89 -31.74 5.30
N PRO A 169 -16.18 -31.26 6.34
CA PRO A 169 -15.65 -29.89 6.37
C PRO A 169 -14.67 -29.55 5.24
N GLY A 170 -13.99 -30.54 4.65
CA GLY A 170 -13.08 -30.38 3.52
C GLY A 170 -13.81 -29.93 2.27
N GLU A 171 -14.95 -30.56 1.94
CA GLU A 171 -15.82 -30.13 0.84
C GLU A 171 -16.39 -28.72 1.06
N ALA A 172 -16.78 -28.39 2.29
CA ALA A 172 -17.22 -27.04 2.63
C ALA A 172 -16.10 -25.99 2.47
N PHE A 173 -14.86 -26.35 2.81
CA PHE A 173 -13.69 -25.49 2.57
C PHE A 173 -13.39 -25.34 1.08
N ALA A 174 -13.47 -26.43 0.32
CA ALA A 174 -13.26 -26.42 -1.13
C ALA A 174 -14.27 -25.51 -1.82
N LEU A 175 -15.55 -25.57 -1.41
CA LEU A 175 -16.60 -24.68 -1.88
C LEU A 175 -16.28 -23.20 -1.58
N LEU A 176 -15.94 -22.86 -0.33
CA LEU A 176 -15.50 -21.50 0.04
C LEU A 176 -14.30 -21.02 -0.79
N ARG A 177 -13.31 -21.90 -0.97
CA ARG A 177 -12.09 -21.60 -1.74
C ARG A 177 -12.41 -21.34 -3.21
N ALA A 178 -13.30 -22.12 -3.82
CA ALA A 178 -13.73 -21.95 -5.20
C ALA A 178 -14.40 -20.57 -5.40
N GLY A 179 -15.35 -20.20 -4.54
CA GLY A 179 -15.99 -18.87 -4.60
C GLY A 179 -15.01 -17.72 -4.36
N SER A 180 -14.08 -17.89 -3.42
CA SER A 180 -13.01 -16.91 -3.14
C SER A 180 -12.12 -16.68 -4.35
N GLN A 181 -11.71 -17.76 -5.03
CA GLN A 181 -10.85 -17.67 -6.22
C GLN A 181 -11.60 -17.13 -7.44
N HIS A 182 -12.84 -17.58 -7.68
CA HIS A 182 -13.63 -17.17 -8.84
C HIS A 182 -13.92 -15.66 -8.85
N HIS A 183 -14.26 -15.09 -7.70
CA HIS A 183 -14.55 -13.65 -7.58
C HIS A 183 -13.38 -12.81 -7.06
N ASN A 184 -12.21 -13.43 -6.85
CA ASN A 184 -11.04 -12.76 -6.26
C ASN A 184 -11.37 -12.02 -4.94
N VAL A 185 -12.18 -12.65 -4.08
CA VAL A 185 -12.56 -12.15 -2.75
C VAL A 185 -11.72 -12.86 -1.70
N PRO A 186 -11.08 -12.17 -0.73
CA PRO A 186 -10.31 -12.85 0.30
C PRO A 186 -11.17 -13.86 1.07
N LEU A 187 -10.65 -15.08 1.29
CA LEU A 187 -11.40 -16.19 1.91
C LEU A 187 -12.07 -15.79 3.23
N ARG A 188 -11.38 -15.02 4.08
CA ARG A 188 -11.94 -14.48 5.34
C ARG A 188 -13.14 -13.54 5.14
N VAL A 189 -13.17 -12.77 4.05
CA VAL A 189 -14.27 -11.85 3.73
C VAL A 189 -15.48 -12.66 3.26
N LEU A 190 -15.26 -13.67 2.43
CA LEU A 190 -16.32 -14.56 1.99
C LEU A 190 -16.88 -15.39 3.15
N ALA A 191 -16.00 -15.92 4.02
CA ALA A 191 -16.42 -16.62 5.23
C ALA A 191 -17.24 -15.70 6.16
N ALA A 192 -16.81 -14.45 6.39
CA ALA A 192 -17.59 -13.46 7.14
C ALA A 192 -18.96 -13.23 6.49
N ALA A 193 -19.01 -13.13 5.17
CA ALA A 193 -20.26 -12.94 4.43
C ALA A 193 -21.20 -14.14 4.58
N VAL A 194 -20.69 -15.38 4.55
CA VAL A 194 -21.49 -16.59 4.80
C VAL A 194 -22.08 -16.60 6.21
N VAL A 195 -21.31 -16.18 7.22
CA VAL A 195 -21.75 -16.12 8.61
C VAL A 195 -22.81 -15.05 8.83
N SER A 196 -22.68 -13.90 8.18
CA SER A 196 -23.61 -12.77 8.37
C SER A 196 -24.84 -12.82 7.45
N ALA A 197 -24.76 -13.48 6.29
CA ALA A 197 -25.86 -13.49 5.34
C ALA A 197 -26.99 -14.42 5.79
N PRO A 198 -28.27 -13.99 5.65
CA PRO A 198 -29.40 -14.88 5.86
C PRO A 198 -29.32 -16.08 4.89
N ALA A 199 -29.89 -17.22 5.28
CA ALA A 199 -29.96 -18.37 4.39
C ALA A 199 -30.77 -18.04 3.11
N PRO A 200 -30.37 -18.59 1.94
CA PRO A 200 -31.17 -18.50 0.72
C PRO A 200 -32.60 -18.97 0.98
N ARG A 201 -33.59 -18.21 0.49
CA ARG A 201 -35.01 -18.58 0.61
C ARG A 201 -35.53 -19.33 -0.60
N ALA A 202 -34.87 -19.20 -1.74
CA ALA A 202 -35.22 -19.85 -2.98
C ALA A 202 -34.15 -20.91 -3.35
N PRO A 203 -34.52 -21.94 -4.14
CA PRO A 203 -33.58 -23.00 -4.52
C PRO A 203 -32.44 -22.56 -5.46
N HIS A 204 -32.65 -21.46 -6.20
CA HIS A 204 -31.79 -21.04 -7.30
C HIS A 204 -31.28 -19.60 -7.17
N GLU A 205 -31.71 -18.86 -6.14
CA GLU A 205 -31.35 -17.45 -5.97
C GLU A 205 -31.17 -17.12 -4.48
N TRP A 206 -30.02 -16.56 -4.14
CA TRP A 206 -29.76 -16.13 -2.77
C TRP A 206 -30.45 -14.80 -2.47
N PHE A 207 -30.39 -13.83 -3.40
CA PHE A 207 -30.90 -12.48 -3.19
C PHE A 207 -31.96 -12.08 -4.24
N PRO A 208 -33.21 -12.59 -4.14
CA PRO A 208 -34.30 -12.25 -5.04
C PRO A 208 -34.49 -10.76 -5.27
N GLY A 209 -34.47 -10.35 -6.54
CA GLY A 209 -34.73 -8.96 -6.97
C GLY A 209 -33.56 -8.00 -6.70
N ARG A 210 -32.37 -8.52 -6.39
CA ARG A 210 -31.16 -7.73 -6.23
C ARG A 210 -30.79 -7.04 -7.55
N ARG A 211 -30.51 -5.73 -7.47
CA ARG A 211 -30.08 -4.92 -8.62
C ARG A 211 -28.57 -4.76 -8.64
N HIS A 212 -27.94 -5.06 -9.76
CA HIS A 212 -26.53 -4.75 -9.99
C HIS A 212 -26.39 -3.27 -10.34
N VAL A 213 -25.83 -2.50 -9.42
CA VAL A 213 -25.53 -1.08 -9.62
C VAL A 213 -24.14 -0.97 -10.26
N PRO A 214 -23.90 -0.02 -11.20
CA PRO A 214 -22.56 0.21 -11.74
C PRO A 214 -21.55 0.54 -10.62
N PRO A 215 -20.26 0.24 -10.82
CA PRO A 215 -19.23 0.64 -9.88
C PRO A 215 -19.20 2.17 -9.73
N PRO A 216 -18.92 2.69 -8.52
CA PRO A 216 -18.69 4.11 -8.34
C PRO A 216 -17.43 4.55 -9.08
N VAL A 217 -17.39 5.82 -9.47
CA VAL A 217 -16.18 6.46 -9.97
C VAL A 217 -15.22 6.62 -8.79
N LEU A 218 -13.95 6.31 -9.03
CA LEU A 218 -12.89 6.48 -8.04
C LEU A 218 -11.82 7.37 -8.63
N ASP A 219 -11.57 8.53 -8.02
CA ASP A 219 -10.47 9.40 -8.43
C ASP A 219 -9.17 8.94 -7.76
N LEU A 220 -8.64 7.84 -8.27
CA LEU A 220 -7.35 7.30 -7.84
C LEU A 220 -6.27 7.76 -8.82
N ALA A 221 -5.07 8.02 -8.30
CA ALA A 221 -3.88 8.29 -9.10
C ALA A 221 -2.91 7.08 -9.11
N PRO A 222 -3.34 5.89 -9.60
CA PRO A 222 -2.48 4.71 -9.63
C PRO A 222 -1.42 4.80 -10.74
N PRO A 223 -0.34 4.01 -10.64
CA PRO A 223 0.65 3.86 -11.71
C PRO A 223 0.14 3.03 -12.93
N GLY A 224 -1.15 2.71 -13.03
CA GLY A 224 -1.73 1.91 -14.12
C GLY A 224 -3.24 1.69 -13.97
N PRO A 225 -3.91 1.03 -14.94
CA PRO A 225 -5.35 0.76 -14.86
C PRO A 225 -5.69 -0.06 -13.61
N VAL A 226 -6.75 0.35 -12.90
CA VAL A 226 -7.24 -0.32 -11.69
C VAL A 226 -8.57 -1.00 -12.01
N ASP A 227 -8.62 -2.32 -11.83
CA ASP A 227 -9.90 -3.02 -11.80
C ASP A 227 -10.63 -2.73 -10.48
N VAL A 228 -11.74 -2.00 -10.56
CA VAL A 228 -12.58 -1.64 -9.41
C VAL A 228 -13.19 -2.85 -8.69
N ARG A 229 -13.27 -4.02 -9.34
CA ARG A 229 -13.67 -5.29 -8.73
C ARG A 229 -12.54 -5.96 -7.96
N ASP A 230 -11.28 -5.65 -8.27
CA ASP A 230 -10.13 -6.18 -7.56
C ASP A 230 -9.83 -5.32 -6.32
N ARG A 231 -10.24 -5.86 -5.17
CA ARG A 231 -10.02 -5.26 -3.84
C ARG A 231 -8.56 -4.86 -3.60
N ARG A 232 -7.61 -5.71 -3.99
CA ARG A 232 -6.19 -5.48 -3.71
C ARG A 232 -5.66 -4.34 -4.57
N GLN A 233 -6.07 -4.27 -5.84
CA GLN A 233 -5.68 -3.19 -6.73
C GLN A 233 -6.21 -1.84 -6.26
N VAL A 234 -7.50 -1.76 -5.92
CA VAL A 234 -8.13 -0.53 -5.41
C VAL A 234 -7.45 -0.05 -4.12
N LEU A 235 -7.28 -0.93 -3.13
CA LEU A 235 -6.69 -0.52 -1.85
C LEU A 235 -5.21 -0.12 -1.97
N ARG A 236 -4.45 -0.79 -2.84
CA ARG A 236 -3.06 -0.40 -3.11
C ARG A 236 -2.98 0.96 -3.80
N ALA A 237 -3.83 1.19 -4.80
CA ALA A 237 -3.93 2.47 -5.49
C ALA A 237 -4.33 3.59 -4.52
N ALA A 238 -5.31 3.32 -3.64
CA ALA A 238 -5.78 4.27 -2.64
C ALA A 238 -4.70 4.68 -1.64
N VAL A 239 -3.92 3.74 -1.11
CA VAL A 239 -2.79 4.05 -0.23
C VAL A 239 -1.76 4.92 -0.96
N TYR A 240 -1.48 4.63 -2.23
CA TYR A 240 -0.55 5.43 -3.03
C TYR A 240 -1.08 6.83 -3.30
N THR A 241 -2.36 6.96 -3.65
CA THR A 241 -3.03 8.27 -3.79
C THR A 241 -2.93 9.05 -2.48
N ALA A 242 -3.21 8.42 -1.34
CA ALA A 242 -3.14 9.07 -0.03
C ALA A 242 -1.74 9.64 0.25
N VAL A 243 -0.68 8.88 0.02
CA VAL A 243 0.71 9.36 0.13
C VAL A 243 0.97 10.54 -0.81
N THR A 244 0.53 10.42 -2.06
CA THR A 244 0.79 11.42 -3.12
C THR A 244 0.10 12.75 -2.84
N VAL A 245 -1.16 12.74 -2.40
CA VAL A 245 -1.92 13.99 -2.16
C VAL A 245 -1.55 14.67 -0.85
N THR A 246 -0.94 13.94 0.10
CA THR A 246 -0.60 14.46 1.44
C THR A 246 0.90 14.67 1.68
N ASP A 247 1.76 14.29 0.72
CA ASP A 247 3.21 14.22 0.88
C ASP A 247 3.66 13.44 2.14
N ALA A 248 2.85 12.47 2.57
CA ALA A 248 3.12 11.66 3.76
C ALA A 248 4.29 10.69 3.55
N ASP A 249 4.96 10.31 4.63
CA ASP A 249 6.08 9.37 4.58
C ASP A 249 5.61 7.92 4.50
N ALA A 250 4.42 7.63 5.04
CA ALA A 250 3.76 6.34 5.01
C ALA A 250 2.24 6.50 5.08
N ALA A 251 1.50 5.46 4.68
CA ALA A 251 0.05 5.44 4.78
C ALA A 251 -0.49 4.02 4.96
N GLU A 252 -1.69 3.92 5.50
CA GLU A 252 -2.41 2.66 5.69
C GLU A 252 -3.92 2.81 5.55
N ILE A 253 -4.58 1.69 5.26
CA ILE A 253 -6.04 1.57 5.24
C ILE A 253 -6.45 0.41 6.13
N HIS A 254 -7.26 0.73 7.13
CA HIS A 254 -8.01 -0.25 7.90
C HIS A 254 -9.45 -0.30 7.42
N LEU A 255 -10.00 -1.50 7.24
CA LEU A 255 -11.41 -1.67 6.91
C LEU A 255 -12.18 -2.28 8.08
N THR A 256 -13.45 -1.91 8.20
CA THR A 256 -14.31 -2.44 9.25
C THR A 256 -14.64 -3.92 9.00
N ASP A 257 -14.51 -4.71 10.05
CA ASP A 257 -14.97 -6.07 10.15
C ASP A 257 -16.04 -6.16 11.26
N HIS A 258 -17.30 -6.13 10.84
CA HIS A 258 -18.44 -6.20 11.77
C HIS A 258 -18.55 -7.54 12.50
N THR A 259 -17.95 -8.62 11.97
CA THR A 259 -18.00 -9.92 12.66
C THR A 259 -17.10 -9.95 13.89
N ARG A 260 -16.09 -9.07 13.92
CA ARG A 260 -15.09 -8.96 15.00
C ARG A 260 -15.17 -7.63 15.75
N GLU A 261 -16.10 -6.74 15.37
CA GLU A 261 -16.18 -5.35 15.85
C GLU A 261 -14.80 -4.65 15.86
N ALA A 262 -14.05 -4.80 14.77
CA ALA A 262 -12.67 -4.35 14.70
C ALA A 262 -12.32 -3.72 13.35
N LEU A 263 -11.22 -2.97 13.34
CA LEU A 263 -10.53 -2.46 12.17
C LEU A 263 -9.43 -3.44 11.77
N VAL A 264 -9.43 -3.88 10.51
CA VAL A 264 -8.45 -4.83 9.97
C VAL A 264 -7.54 -4.10 8.99
N LEU A 265 -6.22 -4.20 9.17
CA LEU A 265 -5.26 -3.63 8.23
C LEU A 265 -5.32 -4.37 6.89
N GLU A 266 -5.59 -3.65 5.81
CA GLU A 266 -5.85 -4.24 4.50
C GLU A 266 -4.89 -3.76 3.41
N ALA A 267 -4.34 -2.56 3.56
CA ALA A 267 -3.28 -2.04 2.70
C ALA A 267 -2.39 -1.06 3.46
N HIS A 268 -1.14 -0.95 3.03
CA HIS A 268 -0.16 -0.05 3.62
C HIS A 268 0.94 0.31 2.62
N HIS A 269 1.67 1.38 2.92
CA HIS A 269 2.88 1.80 2.22
C HIS A 269 3.92 2.26 3.25
N ALA A 270 5.18 1.84 3.06
CA ALA A 270 6.32 2.22 3.89
C ALA A 270 6.16 1.97 5.41
N LEU A 271 5.43 0.91 5.78
CA LEU A 271 5.26 0.45 7.16
C LEU A 271 5.84 -0.96 7.32
N ASP A 272 6.68 -1.14 8.34
CA ASP A 272 7.40 -2.40 8.55
C ASP A 272 6.52 -3.55 9.06
N ALA A 273 7.04 -4.78 9.07
CA ALA A 273 6.28 -5.95 9.50
C ALA A 273 5.85 -5.93 10.98
N ALA A 274 6.64 -5.33 11.87
CA ALA A 274 6.35 -5.28 13.31
C ALA A 274 5.19 -4.32 13.59
N TYR A 275 5.21 -3.14 12.96
CA TYR A 275 4.10 -2.20 12.97
C TYR A 275 2.81 -2.86 12.47
N ARG A 276 2.90 -3.52 11.31
CA ARG A 276 1.75 -4.18 10.69
C ARG A 276 1.18 -5.30 11.55
N ASP A 277 2.00 -6.07 12.26
CA ASP A 277 1.48 -7.07 13.19
C ASP A 277 0.73 -6.42 14.35
N CYS A 278 1.29 -5.36 14.93
CA CYS A 278 0.70 -4.62 16.04
C CYS A 278 -0.65 -3.99 15.67
N LEU A 279 -0.80 -3.50 14.43
CA LEU A 279 -2.04 -2.86 13.95
C LEU A 279 -2.85 -3.73 12.98
N ALA A 280 -2.52 -5.01 12.82
CA ALA A 280 -3.24 -5.88 11.89
C ALA A 280 -4.72 -6.07 12.29
N LEU A 281 -5.01 -5.98 13.59
CA LEU A 281 -6.37 -5.97 14.13
C LEU A 281 -6.44 -4.94 15.25
N VAL A 282 -7.29 -3.93 15.09
CA VAL A 282 -7.48 -2.84 16.05
C VAL A 282 -8.91 -2.88 16.57
N CYS A 283 -9.08 -3.20 17.86
CA CYS A 283 -10.40 -3.33 18.49
C CYS A 283 -10.93 -2.02 19.10
N GLY A 284 -10.12 -0.96 19.15
CA GLY A 284 -10.53 0.32 19.73
C GLY A 284 -9.37 1.27 20.01
N PRO A 285 -9.66 2.44 20.61
CA PRO A 285 -8.65 3.38 21.09
C PRO A 285 -7.65 2.68 22.04
N PRO A 286 -6.39 3.16 22.13
CA PRO A 286 -5.94 4.50 21.75
C PRO A 286 -5.38 4.62 20.33
N ALA A 287 -5.45 3.60 19.49
CA ALA A 287 -5.00 3.69 18.09
C ALA A 287 -5.68 4.85 17.36
N VAL A 288 -4.92 5.66 16.60
CA VAL A 288 -5.44 6.90 15.98
C VAL A 288 -6.57 6.60 15.00
N CYS A 289 -6.46 5.51 14.23
CA CYS A 289 -7.52 5.06 13.34
C CYS A 289 -8.82 4.71 14.09
N ALA A 290 -8.72 4.05 15.25
CA ALA A 290 -9.89 3.74 16.06
C ALA A 290 -10.50 4.98 16.73
N ARG A 291 -9.69 5.99 17.08
CA ARG A 291 -10.21 7.28 17.55
C ARG A 291 -11.02 7.98 16.45
N ALA A 292 -10.50 8.00 15.22
CA ALA A 292 -11.19 8.57 14.06
C ALA A 292 -12.49 7.82 13.75
N GLN A 293 -12.48 6.48 13.79
CA GLN A 293 -13.69 5.66 13.65
C GLN A 293 -14.74 6.01 14.71
N ALA A 294 -14.35 6.04 15.99
CA ALA A 294 -15.27 6.32 17.09
C ALA A 294 -15.83 7.75 17.03
N ALA A 295 -15.04 8.72 16.57
CA ALA A 295 -15.45 10.11 16.46
C ALA A 295 -16.28 10.41 15.19
N GLY A 296 -16.22 9.55 14.16
CA GLY A 296 -16.87 9.79 12.88
C GLY A 296 -16.30 10.99 12.11
N LYS A 297 -15.13 11.49 12.49
CA LYS A 297 -14.45 12.65 11.89
C LYS A 297 -12.92 12.47 11.90
N PRO A 298 -12.17 13.24 11.09
CA PRO A 298 -10.71 13.17 11.07
C PRO A 298 -10.08 13.44 12.45
N VAL A 299 -8.98 12.76 12.74
CA VAL A 299 -8.20 12.92 13.97
C VAL A 299 -6.72 13.04 13.61
N THR A 300 -6.09 14.12 14.08
CA THR A 300 -4.64 14.33 13.96
C THR A 300 -3.98 14.19 15.33
N VAL A 301 -2.91 13.40 15.40
CA VAL A 301 -1.95 13.38 16.50
C VAL A 301 -0.67 14.02 16.00
N ALA A 302 -0.35 15.20 16.52
CA ALA A 302 0.81 16.01 16.10
C ALA A 302 2.14 15.43 16.59
N ASP A 303 2.18 14.78 17.76
CA ASP A 303 3.35 14.00 18.19
C ASP A 303 2.92 12.79 19.01
N VAL A 304 3.15 11.60 18.48
CA VAL A 304 2.86 10.30 19.11
C VAL A 304 3.63 10.14 20.42
N ALA A 305 4.83 10.71 20.53
CA ALA A 305 5.63 10.67 21.75
C ALA A 305 5.06 11.57 22.86
N ALA A 306 4.32 12.62 22.49
CA ALA A 306 3.71 13.56 23.43
C ALA A 306 2.25 13.21 23.77
N ASP A 307 1.58 12.40 22.96
CA ASP A 307 0.21 11.96 23.21
C ASP A 307 0.15 11.02 24.44
N PRO A 308 -0.54 11.40 25.53
CA PRO A 308 -0.54 10.64 26.78
C PRO A 308 -1.09 9.21 26.65
N ALA A 309 -1.99 8.98 25.69
CA ALA A 309 -2.61 7.70 25.47
C ALA A 309 -1.81 6.81 24.50
N LEU A 310 -0.84 7.35 23.75
CA LEU A 310 0.04 6.60 22.85
C LEU A 310 1.44 6.37 23.41
N ALA A 311 2.04 7.35 24.08
CA ALA A 311 3.45 7.31 24.49
C ALA A 311 3.83 6.04 25.28
N GLY A 312 2.92 5.56 26.14
CA GLY A 312 3.09 4.33 26.94
C GLY A 312 2.41 3.08 26.35
N HIS A 313 1.69 3.19 25.25
CA HIS A 313 0.87 2.11 24.69
C HIS A 313 1.63 1.31 23.63
N PRO A 314 1.43 -0.03 23.49
CA PRO A 314 2.05 -0.82 22.43
C PRO A 314 1.90 -0.24 21.03
N VAL A 315 0.72 0.31 20.71
CA VAL A 315 0.47 0.98 19.42
C VAL A 315 1.37 2.19 19.22
N GLY A 316 1.48 3.10 20.21
CA GLY A 316 2.35 4.27 20.07
C GLY A 316 3.83 3.90 19.97
N ARG A 317 4.27 2.87 20.72
CA ARG A 317 5.63 2.33 20.56
C ARG A 317 5.88 1.76 19.16
N ALA A 318 4.91 1.03 18.60
CA ALA A 318 5.01 0.51 17.24
C ALA A 318 5.07 1.66 16.21
N THR A 319 4.21 2.67 16.35
CA THR A 319 4.20 3.87 15.50
C THR A 319 5.54 4.61 15.53
N LEU A 320 6.12 4.82 16.72
CA LEU A 320 7.43 5.46 16.87
C LEU A 320 8.56 4.60 16.30
N ALA A 321 8.52 3.27 16.51
CA ALA A 321 9.51 2.34 15.97
C ALA A 321 9.49 2.29 14.43
N ALA A 322 8.32 2.48 13.82
CA ALA A 322 8.16 2.64 12.37
C ALA A 322 8.63 4.02 11.85
N GLY A 323 9.17 4.88 12.73
CA GLY A 323 9.66 6.21 12.38
C GLY A 323 8.57 7.27 12.24
N SER A 324 7.33 7.00 12.66
CA SER A 324 6.23 7.96 12.59
C SER A 324 6.13 8.79 13.88
N ARG A 325 6.19 10.10 13.75
CA ARG A 325 5.99 11.07 14.84
C ARG A 325 4.63 11.71 14.81
N ALA A 326 4.05 12.01 13.65
CA ALA A 326 2.68 12.48 13.53
C ALA A 326 1.83 11.51 12.72
N VAL A 327 0.53 11.42 13.04
CA VAL A 327 -0.45 10.57 12.36
C VAL A 327 -1.75 11.33 12.17
N HIS A 328 -2.31 11.28 10.97
CA HIS A 328 -3.64 11.81 10.67
C HIS A 328 -4.50 10.68 10.13
N SER A 329 -5.67 10.47 10.71
CA SER A 329 -6.61 9.42 10.34
C SER A 329 -7.96 10.01 9.93
N THR A 330 -8.41 9.68 8.73
CA THR A 330 -9.68 10.11 8.14
C THR A 330 -10.63 8.92 8.02
N PRO A 331 -11.80 8.95 8.68
CA PRO A 331 -12.75 7.85 8.58
C PRO A 331 -13.48 7.86 7.23
N MET A 332 -13.68 6.68 6.66
CA MET A 332 -14.41 6.46 5.42
C MET A 332 -15.90 6.38 5.73
N MET A 333 -16.59 7.52 5.71
CA MET A 333 -18.00 7.64 6.09
C MET A 333 -18.91 7.52 4.86
N THR A 334 -19.99 6.73 4.97
CA THR A 334 -21.07 6.76 3.97
C THR A 334 -22.02 7.92 4.24
N THR A 335 -22.88 8.23 3.25
CA THR A 335 -23.98 9.18 3.38
C THR A 335 -24.97 8.82 4.49
N GLU A 336 -25.07 7.55 4.85
CA GLU A 336 -25.89 7.05 5.96
C GLU A 336 -25.20 7.15 7.33
N GLY A 337 -23.99 7.71 7.39
CA GLY A 337 -23.22 7.85 8.64
C GLY A 337 -22.51 6.58 9.08
N GLU A 338 -22.40 5.57 8.22
CA GLU A 338 -21.68 4.33 8.55
C GLU A 338 -20.20 4.43 8.21
N CYS A 339 -19.32 4.10 9.17
CA CYS A 339 -17.89 4.01 8.92
C CYS A 339 -17.53 2.66 8.23
N LYS A 340 -16.93 2.73 7.04
CA LYS A 340 -16.50 1.56 6.24
C LYS A 340 -15.03 1.20 6.41
N GLY A 341 -14.28 2.06 7.09
CA GLY A 341 -12.84 1.95 7.28
C GLY A 341 -12.23 3.29 7.66
N VAL A 342 -10.90 3.34 7.70
CA VAL A 342 -10.14 4.54 8.03
C VAL A 342 -8.88 4.55 7.17
N VAL A 343 -8.61 5.70 6.55
CA VAL A 343 -7.33 5.97 5.87
C VAL A 343 -6.45 6.73 6.84
N SER A 344 -5.22 6.28 7.06
CA SER A 344 -4.25 6.98 7.93
C SER A 344 -2.98 7.30 7.15
N VAL A 345 -2.44 8.49 7.39
CA VAL A 345 -1.19 8.99 6.83
C VAL A 345 -0.24 9.37 7.95
N HIS A 346 1.06 9.21 7.70
CA HIS A 346 2.12 9.28 8.70
C HIS A 346 3.18 10.29 8.30
N ARG A 347 3.75 10.99 9.30
CA ARG A 347 4.89 11.88 9.12
C ARG A 347 6.01 11.54 10.10
N ALA A 348 7.25 11.60 9.65
CA ALA A 348 8.43 11.38 10.47
C ALA A 348 8.78 12.56 11.38
N GLY A 349 8.35 13.77 11.00
CA GLY A 349 8.40 14.95 11.87
C GLY A 349 7.18 15.04 12.78
N PRO A 350 7.30 15.68 13.96
CA PRO A 350 6.14 16.10 14.73
C PRO A 350 5.41 17.26 14.01
N ASP A 351 4.31 17.71 14.62
CA ASP A 351 3.41 18.79 14.19
C ASP A 351 2.27 18.37 13.25
N VAL A 352 1.26 19.24 13.16
CA VAL A 352 0.21 19.15 12.15
C VAL A 352 0.79 19.64 10.82
N TRP A 353 0.85 18.75 9.83
CA TRP A 353 1.54 19.04 8.57
C TRP A 353 0.61 19.19 7.36
N LEU A 354 -0.62 18.69 7.45
CA LEU A 354 -1.55 18.73 6.32
C LEU A 354 -2.08 20.16 6.11
N ALA A 355 -1.90 20.67 4.90
CA ALA A 355 -2.58 21.89 4.48
C ALA A 355 -4.08 21.61 4.25
N PRO A 356 -4.96 22.63 4.35
CA PRO A 356 -6.41 22.45 4.16
C PRO A 356 -6.82 21.78 2.84
N ALA A 357 -6.06 22.02 1.76
CA ALA A 357 -6.29 21.37 0.47
C ALA A 357 -5.97 19.87 0.52
N GLN A 358 -4.92 19.48 1.25
CA GLN A 358 -4.52 18.08 1.41
C GLN A 358 -5.49 17.34 2.33
N GLU A 359 -5.99 17.99 3.39
CA GLU A 359 -7.04 17.44 4.24
C GLU A 359 -8.34 17.21 3.44
N THR A 360 -8.71 18.17 2.60
CA THR A 360 -9.88 18.05 1.70
C THR A 360 -9.72 16.87 0.74
N ALA A 361 -8.58 16.78 0.03
CA ALA A 361 -8.30 15.71 -0.91
C ALA A 361 -8.30 14.32 -0.24
N LEU A 362 -7.74 14.21 0.98
CA LEU A 362 -7.79 12.97 1.75
C LEU A 362 -9.22 12.62 2.19
N GLY A 363 -10.03 13.63 2.52
CA GLY A 363 -11.46 13.49 2.81
C GLY A 363 -12.27 12.97 1.62
N GLU A 364 -12.04 13.54 0.44
CA GLU A 364 -12.65 13.09 -0.83
C GLU A 364 -12.29 11.64 -1.13
N LEU A 365 -11.00 11.29 -1.05
CA LEU A 365 -10.53 9.90 -1.19
C LEU A 365 -11.22 8.96 -0.18
N ALA A 366 -11.37 9.38 1.08
CA ALA A 366 -12.04 8.56 2.09
C ALA A 366 -13.53 8.36 1.78
N GLY A 367 -14.21 9.37 1.24
CA GLY A 367 -15.60 9.29 0.77
C GLY A 367 -15.76 8.34 -0.42
N ASP A 368 -14.90 8.47 -1.41
CA ASP A 368 -14.81 7.59 -2.59
C ASP A 368 -14.61 6.13 -2.19
N LEU A 369 -13.69 5.87 -1.26
CA LEU A 369 -13.45 4.52 -0.74
C LEU A 369 -14.62 3.99 0.07
N ALA A 370 -15.36 4.85 0.78
CA ALA A 370 -16.57 4.44 1.50
C ALA A 370 -17.66 3.97 0.52
N ALA A 371 -17.89 4.75 -0.55
CA ALA A 371 -18.82 4.42 -1.63
C ALA A 371 -18.43 3.12 -2.32
N TRP A 372 -17.15 2.98 -2.71
CA TRP A 372 -16.63 1.75 -3.30
C TRP A 372 -16.76 0.55 -2.36
N ARG A 373 -16.43 0.69 -1.07
CA ARG A 373 -16.53 -0.42 -0.12
C ARG A 373 -17.98 -0.87 0.06
N SER A 374 -18.93 0.07 0.06
CA SER A 374 -20.37 -0.23 0.08
C SER A 374 -20.80 -1.00 -1.17
N TRP A 375 -20.41 -0.53 -2.35
CA TRP A 375 -20.67 -1.20 -3.62
C TRP A 375 -20.03 -2.59 -3.69
N TYR A 376 -18.75 -2.72 -3.34
CA TYR A 376 -18.02 -3.99 -3.36
C TYR A 376 -18.71 -5.05 -2.50
N ARG A 377 -19.22 -4.67 -1.31
CA ARG A 377 -19.95 -5.58 -0.43
C ARG A 377 -21.32 -5.97 -0.97
N ARG A 378 -22.03 -5.07 -1.65
CA ARG A 378 -23.37 -5.32 -2.22
C ARG A 378 -23.33 -5.92 -3.64
N THR A 379 -22.18 -5.88 -4.28
CA THR A 379 -21.95 -6.39 -5.64
C THR A 379 -21.05 -7.62 -5.58
N VAL A 380 -19.73 -7.42 -5.55
CA VAL A 380 -18.74 -8.50 -5.70
C VAL A 380 -18.86 -9.59 -4.63
N VAL A 381 -19.09 -9.23 -3.37
CA VAL A 381 -19.20 -10.21 -2.28
C VAL A 381 -20.51 -11.00 -2.35
N LEU A 382 -21.61 -10.36 -2.76
CA LEU A 382 -22.89 -11.06 -2.90
C LEU A 382 -22.90 -11.96 -4.14
N ASP A 383 -22.22 -11.57 -5.23
CA ASP A 383 -21.99 -12.44 -6.40
C ASP A 383 -21.23 -13.70 -5.97
N ALA A 384 -20.22 -13.54 -5.11
CA ALA A 384 -19.49 -14.67 -4.55
C ALA A 384 -20.36 -15.59 -3.68
N LEU A 385 -21.32 -15.04 -2.94
CA LEU A 385 -22.29 -15.86 -2.20
C LEU A 385 -23.22 -16.61 -3.17
N GLU A 386 -23.77 -15.95 -4.19
CA GLU A 386 -24.62 -16.59 -5.21
C GLU A 386 -23.87 -17.73 -5.92
N TYR A 387 -22.58 -17.53 -6.24
CA TYR A 387 -21.73 -18.59 -6.77
C TYR A 387 -21.61 -19.80 -5.83
N LEU A 388 -21.40 -19.57 -4.52
CA LEU A 388 -21.38 -20.65 -3.53
C LEU A 388 -22.71 -21.39 -3.49
N HIS A 389 -23.84 -20.68 -3.61
CA HIS A 389 -25.15 -21.30 -3.58
C HIS A 389 -25.42 -22.15 -4.81
N ALA A 390 -25.12 -21.64 -6.01
CA ALA A 390 -25.28 -22.38 -7.26
C ALA A 390 -24.43 -23.67 -7.26
N ARG A 391 -23.18 -23.60 -6.81
CA ARG A 391 -22.33 -24.80 -6.69
C ARG A 391 -22.78 -25.75 -5.58
N GLY A 392 -23.20 -25.21 -4.43
CA GLY A 392 -23.63 -26.00 -3.27
C GLY A 392 -24.91 -26.79 -3.52
N THR A 393 -25.81 -26.31 -4.39
CA THR A 393 -27.03 -27.04 -4.79
C THR A 393 -26.82 -27.97 -5.97
N GLY A 394 -25.60 -28.06 -6.52
CA GLY A 394 -25.30 -28.86 -7.71
C GLY A 394 -25.82 -28.26 -9.02
N TRP A 395 -26.09 -26.95 -9.03
CA TRP A 395 -26.67 -26.22 -10.16
C TRP A 395 -25.63 -25.53 -11.05
N ALA A 396 -24.46 -26.14 -11.25
CA ALA A 396 -23.44 -25.63 -12.16
C ALA A 396 -23.28 -26.57 -13.35
N ASP A 397 -23.80 -26.13 -14.51
CA ASP A 397 -23.40 -26.61 -15.85
C ASP A 397 -21.92 -26.34 -16.12
#